data_AF-A0A078KJM3-F1
#
_entry.id   AF-A0A078KJM3-F1
#
_cell.length_a   1.000
_cell.length_b   1.000
_cell.length_c   1.000
_cell.angle_alpha   90.00
_cell.angle_beta   90.00
_cell.angle_gamma   90.00
#
_symmetry.space_group_name_H-M   'P 1'
#
loop_
_entity.id
_entity.type
_entity.pdbx_description
1 polymer ?
#
loop_
_entity_poly.entity_id
_entity_poly.type
_entity_poly.pdbx_seq_one_letter_code
_entity_poly.pdbx_strand_id
1 'polypeptide(L)'
;MDKDVCSNFILVRTKFPDTLDSDGNYQIKDDEHFKKYCDKEKCNYPLEKVNAGCLYFFNEFFGSSDLFKSVAKSNINIVGYIMIWLSYMLNLKKSVEGITNVKHFYDTYIKTGEKYINNIANVSEYSNYKELVDKNDYFLSMDKTIISKLYDALQSLCNMYNEFNANEPNCDKCLEKATEFVEKYEKINEDPNNTDSSSYRQVLCTLSNDYDNFKKKCKDIKCPNSSSFPTIKKNKIPVNCPEQTVQTSDIPSSSSITSKLFIVLSIFGAIAFFLGISYKYSLFGFRKRFQKQKLREKLKNIKKRMNH
;
A
#
# COMPACT_ATOMS: atom_id res chain seq x y z
N MET A 1 9.06 6.59 -5.23
CA MET A 1 8.15 6.77 -6.37
C MET A 1 8.77 6.21 -7.64
N ASP A 2 7.92 5.65 -8.50
CA ASP A 2 8.28 5.23 -9.85
C ASP A 2 7.12 5.50 -10.84
N LYS A 3 7.36 5.15 -12.10
CA LYS A 3 6.43 5.36 -13.21
C LYS A 3 5.19 4.47 -13.09
N ASP A 4 5.31 3.26 -12.59
CA ASP A 4 4.21 2.30 -12.53
C ASP A 4 3.19 2.72 -11.47
N VAL A 5 3.67 3.16 -10.30
CA VAL A 5 2.81 3.73 -9.26
C VAL A 5 2.06 4.95 -9.80
N CYS A 6 2.78 5.91 -10.40
CA CYS A 6 2.17 7.11 -10.91
C CYS A 6 1.23 6.89 -12.10
N SER A 7 1.48 5.89 -12.94
CA SER A 7 0.59 5.52 -14.03
C SER A 7 -0.79 5.09 -13.52
N ASN A 8 -0.84 4.36 -12.40
CA ASN A 8 -2.10 3.99 -11.76
C ASN A 8 -2.84 5.20 -11.18
N PHE A 9 -2.16 6.14 -10.53
CA PHE A 9 -2.79 7.39 -10.07
C PHE A 9 -3.31 8.24 -11.23
N ILE A 10 -2.58 8.30 -12.35
CA ILE A 10 -3.01 9.00 -13.56
C ILE A 10 -4.21 8.30 -14.20
N LEU A 11 -4.21 6.97 -14.25
CA LEU A 11 -5.35 6.18 -14.72
C LEU A 11 -6.59 6.50 -13.89
N VAL A 12 -6.48 6.44 -12.56
CA VAL A 12 -7.60 6.77 -11.67
C VAL A 12 -8.08 8.19 -11.89
N ARG A 13 -7.19 9.19 -11.93
CA ARG A 13 -7.59 10.58 -12.20
C ARG A 13 -8.25 10.77 -13.58
N THR A 14 -7.82 10.00 -14.58
CA THR A 14 -8.38 10.10 -15.93
C THR A 14 -9.77 9.48 -16.00
N LYS A 15 -9.95 8.32 -15.38
CA LYS A 15 -11.16 7.51 -15.44
C LYS A 15 -12.18 7.83 -14.34
N PHE A 16 -11.72 8.36 -13.22
CA PHE A 16 -12.50 8.86 -12.09
C PHE A 16 -11.90 10.20 -11.64
N PRO A 17 -12.24 11.29 -12.34
CA PRO A 17 -11.67 12.61 -12.05
C PRO A 17 -11.84 13.05 -10.61
N ASP A 18 -10.80 13.74 -10.16
CA ASP A 18 -10.62 14.35 -8.86
C ASP A 18 -11.34 15.71 -8.75
N THR A 19 -12.33 15.93 -9.61
CA THR A 19 -13.18 17.13 -9.64
C THR A 19 -14.64 16.71 -9.71
N LEU A 20 -15.53 17.51 -9.11
CA LEU A 20 -16.97 17.35 -9.26
C LEU A 20 -17.44 17.99 -10.58
N ASP A 21 -18.54 17.48 -11.13
CA ASP A 21 -19.24 18.14 -12.24
C ASP A 21 -19.99 19.42 -11.80
N SER A 22 -20.68 20.05 -12.76
CA SER A 22 -21.49 21.25 -12.52
C SER A 22 -22.57 21.06 -11.45
N ASP A 23 -23.04 19.83 -11.26
CA ASP A 23 -24.10 19.46 -10.33
C ASP A 23 -23.52 19.00 -8.97
N GLY A 24 -22.20 19.08 -8.79
CA GLY A 24 -21.52 18.69 -7.56
C GLY A 24 -21.43 17.17 -7.37
N ASN A 25 -21.41 16.39 -8.45
CA ASN A 25 -21.38 14.93 -8.47
C ASN A 25 -20.06 14.35 -8.99
N TYR A 26 -19.71 13.18 -8.44
CA TYR A 26 -18.61 12.36 -8.92
C TYR A 26 -18.95 11.69 -10.24
N GLN A 27 -18.01 11.75 -11.18
CA GLN A 27 -18.14 11.19 -12.52
C GLN A 27 -17.15 10.05 -12.73
N ILE A 28 -17.65 8.85 -13.03
CA ILE A 28 -16.81 7.76 -13.55
C ILE A 28 -16.93 7.81 -15.06
N LYS A 29 -15.81 8.08 -15.74
CA LYS A 29 -15.69 8.16 -17.21
C LYS A 29 -15.43 6.80 -17.85
N ASP A 30 -15.13 5.79 -17.05
CA ASP A 30 -14.87 4.42 -17.51
C ASP A 30 -15.66 3.43 -16.67
N ASP A 31 -16.61 2.83 -17.35
CA ASP A 31 -17.57 1.91 -16.82
C ASP A 31 -17.04 0.47 -16.69
N GLU A 32 -15.77 0.19 -16.99
CA GLU A 32 -15.22 -1.18 -16.97
C GLU A 32 -14.26 -1.40 -15.80
N HIS A 33 -13.26 -0.53 -15.64
CA HIS A 33 -12.19 -0.72 -14.64
C HIS A 33 -12.68 -0.69 -13.19
N PHE A 34 -13.69 0.14 -12.89
CA PHE A 34 -14.17 0.33 -11.53
C PHE A 34 -15.41 -0.49 -11.18
N LYS A 35 -16.20 -0.94 -12.16
CA LYS A 35 -17.46 -1.66 -11.90
C LYS A 35 -17.27 -2.93 -11.09
N LYS A 36 -16.16 -3.67 -11.32
CA LYS A 36 -15.83 -4.87 -10.55
C LYS A 36 -15.66 -4.63 -9.04
N TYR A 37 -15.37 -3.38 -8.64
CA TYR A 37 -15.25 -3.00 -7.23
C TYR A 37 -16.54 -2.41 -6.65
N CYS A 38 -17.52 -2.07 -7.49
CA CYS A 38 -18.86 -1.65 -7.07
C CYS A 38 -19.68 -2.87 -6.63
N ASP A 39 -20.61 -2.69 -5.71
CA ASP A 39 -21.56 -3.75 -5.36
C ASP A 39 -22.62 -3.88 -6.45
N LYS A 40 -22.94 -5.13 -6.85
CA LYS A 40 -23.81 -5.43 -8.00
C LYS A 40 -23.39 -4.70 -9.28
N GLU A 41 -22.10 -4.39 -9.42
CA GLU A 41 -21.52 -3.66 -10.55
C GLU A 41 -22.12 -2.26 -10.79
N LYS A 42 -22.75 -1.67 -9.77
CA LYS A 42 -23.40 -0.36 -9.85
C LYS A 42 -22.88 0.54 -8.75
N CYS A 43 -22.03 1.50 -9.12
CA CYS A 43 -21.59 2.59 -8.24
C CYS A 43 -22.58 3.77 -8.33
N ASN A 44 -23.79 3.55 -7.83
CA ASN A 44 -24.87 4.53 -7.97
C ASN A 44 -24.69 5.71 -7.02
N TYR A 45 -24.15 5.46 -5.83
CA TYR A 45 -24.00 6.49 -4.81
C TYR A 45 -22.60 7.14 -4.84
N PRO A 46 -22.50 8.44 -4.47
CA PRO A 46 -21.24 9.18 -4.50
C PRO A 46 -20.07 8.46 -3.79
N LEU A 47 -20.30 7.93 -2.60
CA LEU A 47 -19.25 7.26 -1.82
C LEU A 47 -18.93 5.86 -2.31
N GLU A 48 -19.84 5.19 -3.03
CA GLU A 48 -19.54 3.92 -3.71
C GLU A 48 -18.51 4.13 -4.82
N LYS A 49 -18.60 5.25 -5.55
CA LYS A 49 -17.61 5.61 -6.59
C LYS A 49 -16.23 5.81 -5.98
N VAL A 50 -16.15 6.55 -4.88
CA VAL A 50 -14.91 6.74 -4.11
C VAL A 50 -14.38 5.40 -3.59
N ASN A 51 -15.28 4.55 -3.07
CA ASN A 51 -14.94 3.21 -2.59
C ASN A 51 -14.34 2.33 -3.69
N ALA A 52 -14.92 2.35 -4.89
CA ALA A 52 -14.43 1.59 -6.02
C ALA A 52 -13.03 2.03 -6.47
N GLY A 53 -12.74 3.33 -6.50
CA GLY A 53 -11.40 3.84 -6.76
C GLY A 53 -10.38 3.45 -5.67
N CYS A 54 -10.81 3.49 -4.40
CA CYS A 54 -9.97 3.06 -3.27
C CYS A 54 -9.62 1.57 -3.34
N LEU A 55 -10.62 0.73 -3.58
CA LEU A 55 -10.46 -0.71 -3.77
C LEU A 55 -9.61 -1.05 -4.99
N TYR A 56 -9.71 -0.27 -6.07
CA TYR A 56 -8.83 -0.42 -7.22
C TYR A 56 -7.36 -0.27 -6.81
N PHE A 57 -7.01 0.80 -6.09
CA PHE A 57 -5.64 1.00 -5.63
C PHE A 57 -5.16 -0.12 -4.72
N PHE A 58 -5.97 -0.52 -3.74
CA PHE A 58 -5.59 -1.60 -2.83
C PHE A 58 -5.42 -2.93 -3.57
N ASN A 59 -6.31 -3.24 -4.51
CA ASN A 59 -6.19 -4.46 -5.31
C ASN A 59 -4.97 -4.44 -6.23
N GLU A 60 -4.69 -3.30 -6.88
CA GLU A 60 -3.57 -3.16 -7.81
C GLU A 60 -2.21 -3.28 -7.12
N PHE A 61 -2.07 -2.71 -5.92
CA PHE A 61 -0.78 -2.69 -5.21
C PHE A 61 -0.65 -3.77 -4.14
N PHE A 62 -1.76 -4.31 -3.64
CA PHE A 62 -1.80 -5.17 -2.47
C PHE A 62 -2.74 -6.39 -2.64
N GLY A 63 -3.29 -6.63 -3.83
CA GLY A 63 -4.23 -7.74 -4.07
C GLY A 63 -3.64 -9.14 -4.05
N SER A 64 -2.32 -9.26 -4.01
CA SER A 64 -1.64 -10.55 -3.89
C SER A 64 -0.34 -10.41 -3.10
N SER A 65 0.19 -11.53 -2.59
CA SER A 65 1.46 -11.56 -1.89
C SER A 65 2.65 -11.13 -2.76
N ASP A 66 2.59 -11.36 -4.07
CA ASP A 66 3.63 -10.95 -5.00
C ASP A 66 3.61 -9.43 -5.22
N LEU A 67 2.41 -8.83 -5.32
CA LEU A 67 2.26 -7.37 -5.39
C LEU A 67 2.78 -6.72 -4.10
N PHE A 68 2.41 -7.26 -2.92
CA PHE A 68 2.95 -6.81 -1.64
C PHE A 68 4.48 -6.83 -1.59
N LYS A 69 5.12 -7.93 -2.01
CA LYS A 69 6.58 -8.03 -2.05
C LYS A 69 7.19 -7.01 -3.00
N SER A 70 6.57 -6.78 -4.15
CA SER A 70 7.02 -5.76 -5.12
C SER A 70 6.99 -4.37 -4.49
N VAL A 71 5.88 -4.00 -3.86
CA VAL A 71 5.72 -2.72 -3.15
C VAL A 71 6.74 -2.59 -2.02
N ALA A 72 6.87 -3.60 -1.16
CA ALA A 72 7.82 -3.58 -0.05
C ALA A 72 9.27 -3.43 -0.54
N LYS A 73 9.64 -4.10 -1.64
CA LYS A 73 10.96 -3.98 -2.27
C LYS A 73 11.22 -2.58 -2.85
N SER A 74 10.19 -1.89 -3.31
CA SER A 74 10.31 -0.54 -3.89
C SER A 74 10.60 0.54 -2.85
N ASN A 75 10.31 0.27 -1.56
CA ASN A 75 10.40 1.24 -0.46
C ASN A 75 9.61 2.55 -0.72
N ILE A 76 8.50 2.45 -1.44
CA ILE A 76 7.59 3.57 -1.77
C ILE A 76 6.45 3.58 -0.76
N ASN A 77 6.09 4.76 -0.23
CA ASN A 77 4.95 4.92 0.68
C ASN A 77 3.60 4.92 -0.08
N ILE A 78 3.31 3.83 -0.79
CA ILE A 78 2.11 3.71 -1.63
C ILE A 78 0.84 3.86 -0.79
N VAL A 79 0.79 3.25 0.41
CA VAL A 79 -0.36 3.38 1.30
C VAL A 79 -0.62 4.84 1.64
N GLY A 80 0.42 5.60 2.00
CA GLY A 80 0.29 7.04 2.25
C GLY A 80 -0.27 7.81 1.05
N TYR A 81 0.14 7.48 -0.17
CA TYR A 81 -0.39 8.11 -1.38
C TYR A 81 -1.85 7.77 -1.66
N ILE A 82 -2.25 6.52 -1.44
CA ILE A 82 -3.66 6.10 -1.51
C ILE A 82 -4.48 6.86 -0.48
N MET A 83 -3.97 6.99 0.75
CA MET A 83 -4.66 7.70 1.82
C MET A 83 -4.79 9.21 1.58
N ILE A 84 -3.76 9.86 1.01
CA ILE A 84 -3.85 11.26 0.56
C ILE A 84 -4.95 11.42 -0.50
N TRP A 85 -4.96 10.55 -1.51
CA TRP A 85 -6.00 10.56 -2.54
C TRP A 85 -7.39 10.33 -1.94
N LEU A 86 -7.55 9.31 -1.09
CA LEU A 86 -8.84 8.98 -0.46
C LEU A 86 -9.36 10.14 0.37
N SER A 87 -8.52 10.71 1.24
CA SER A 87 -8.88 11.87 2.06
C SER A 87 -9.23 13.07 1.20
N TYR A 88 -8.50 13.32 0.11
CA TYR A 88 -8.81 14.40 -0.82
C TYR A 88 -10.19 14.20 -1.45
N MET A 89 -10.43 13.03 -2.03
CA MET A 89 -11.69 12.71 -2.68
C MET A 89 -12.87 12.83 -1.71
N LEU A 90 -12.76 12.32 -0.49
CA LEU A 90 -13.84 12.40 0.50
C LEU A 90 -14.17 13.84 0.94
N ASN A 91 -13.19 14.75 0.86
CA ASN A 91 -13.33 16.15 1.22
C ASN A 91 -13.82 17.06 0.07
N LEU A 92 -13.93 16.57 -1.17
CA LEU A 92 -14.46 17.34 -2.31
C LEU A 92 -15.94 17.71 -2.12
N LYS A 93 -16.73 16.82 -1.53
CA LYS A 93 -18.16 17.06 -1.26
C LYS A 93 -18.36 17.54 0.18
N LYS A 94 -19.31 18.46 0.38
CA LYS A 94 -19.72 18.86 1.74
C LYS A 94 -20.28 17.65 2.49
N SER A 95 -19.96 17.57 3.78
CA SER A 95 -20.53 16.56 4.67
C SER A 95 -21.97 16.91 5.05
N VAL A 96 -22.76 15.90 5.41
CA VAL A 96 -24.07 16.09 6.02
C VAL A 96 -23.87 16.50 7.49
N GLU A 97 -24.81 17.26 8.05
CA GLU A 97 -24.73 17.74 9.42
C GLU A 97 -24.56 16.58 10.42
N GLY A 98 -23.58 16.70 11.32
CA GLY A 98 -23.30 15.73 12.38
C GLY A 98 -22.37 14.56 12.04
N ILE A 99 -22.11 14.24 10.76
CA ILE A 99 -21.20 13.13 10.37
C ILE A 99 -20.36 13.53 9.16
N THR A 100 -19.02 13.47 9.30
CA THR A 100 -18.11 13.74 8.18
C THR A 100 -18.19 12.63 7.14
N ASN A 101 -18.04 12.96 5.85
CA ASN A 101 -17.96 11.97 4.77
C ASN A 101 -16.87 10.93 5.03
N VAL A 102 -15.76 11.36 5.63
CA VAL A 102 -14.65 10.49 6.02
C VAL A 102 -15.06 9.46 7.06
N LYS A 103 -15.70 9.90 8.16
CA LYS A 103 -16.19 8.99 9.21
C LYS A 103 -17.22 8.02 8.66
N HIS A 104 -18.19 8.54 7.91
CA HIS A 104 -19.23 7.73 7.29
C HIS A 104 -18.64 6.68 6.34
N PHE A 105 -17.67 7.07 5.50
CA PHE A 105 -16.98 6.16 4.60
C PHE A 105 -16.24 5.04 5.36
N TYR A 106 -15.48 5.39 6.40
CA TYR A 106 -14.75 4.41 7.20
C TYR A 106 -15.69 3.41 7.87
N ASP A 107 -16.73 3.90 8.57
CA ASP A 107 -17.68 3.04 9.28
C ASP A 107 -18.50 2.15 8.33
N THR A 108 -18.80 2.64 7.13
CA THR A 108 -19.63 1.92 6.14
C THR A 108 -18.84 0.90 5.33
N TYR A 109 -17.64 1.26 4.86
CA TYR A 109 -16.89 0.45 3.90
C TYR A 109 -15.64 -0.20 4.52
N ILE A 110 -14.81 0.56 5.24
CA ILE A 110 -13.52 0.06 5.72
C ILE A 110 -13.70 -0.89 6.91
N LYS A 111 -14.53 -0.48 7.88
CA LYS A 111 -14.67 -1.18 9.17
C LYS A 111 -15.34 -2.53 9.04
N THR A 112 -16.35 -2.62 8.18
CA THR A 112 -17.27 -3.78 8.09
C THR A 112 -17.33 -4.38 6.69
N GLY A 113 -16.82 -3.71 5.66
CA GLY A 113 -16.92 -4.19 4.29
C GLY A 113 -16.01 -5.38 4.03
N GLU A 114 -16.59 -6.49 3.56
CA GLU A 114 -15.90 -7.76 3.28
C GLU A 114 -14.66 -7.55 2.41
N LYS A 115 -14.74 -6.69 1.39
CA LYS A 115 -13.63 -6.38 0.49
C LYS A 115 -12.40 -5.78 1.19
N TYR A 116 -12.55 -5.20 2.39
CA TYR A 116 -11.44 -4.64 3.18
C TYR A 116 -10.98 -5.53 4.32
N ILE A 117 -11.87 -6.35 4.89
CA ILE A 117 -11.56 -7.21 6.04
C ILE A 117 -11.10 -8.61 5.64
N ASN A 118 -11.41 -9.05 4.41
CA ASN A 118 -11.00 -10.34 3.90
C ASN A 118 -9.47 -10.48 3.87
N ASN A 119 -9.01 -11.65 4.29
CA ASN A 119 -7.58 -11.92 4.41
C ASN A 119 -6.90 -11.96 3.03
N ILE A 120 -5.75 -11.33 2.92
CA ILE A 120 -4.91 -11.36 1.74
C ILE A 120 -4.01 -12.59 1.85
N ALA A 121 -4.21 -13.55 0.96
CA ALA A 121 -3.52 -14.82 1.06
C ALA A 121 -1.99 -14.65 1.01
N ASN A 122 -1.29 -15.34 1.92
CA ASN A 122 0.17 -15.42 1.96
C ASN A 122 0.91 -14.10 2.22
N VAL A 123 0.30 -13.17 2.97
CA VAL A 123 0.92 -11.94 3.49
C VAL A 123 0.95 -12.02 5.01
N SER A 124 2.11 -11.80 5.64
CA SER A 124 2.29 -11.95 7.10
C SER A 124 2.23 -10.64 7.88
N GLU A 125 2.56 -9.53 7.25
CA GLU A 125 2.74 -8.21 7.86
C GLU A 125 1.42 -7.45 8.00
N TYR A 126 0.48 -7.72 7.09
CA TYR A 126 -0.85 -7.15 7.04
C TYR A 126 -1.83 -8.24 6.63
N SER A 127 -2.84 -8.46 7.44
CA SER A 127 -3.85 -9.48 7.16
C SER A 127 -4.82 -9.02 6.08
N ASN A 128 -5.12 -7.73 6.00
CA ASN A 128 -6.14 -7.20 5.08
C ASN A 128 -5.95 -5.71 4.80
N TYR A 129 -6.76 -5.15 3.89
CA TYR A 129 -6.68 -3.72 3.55
C TYR A 129 -7.10 -2.81 4.69
N LYS A 130 -8.04 -3.24 5.56
CA LYS A 130 -8.43 -2.48 6.74
C LYS A 130 -7.22 -2.20 7.64
N GLU A 131 -6.33 -3.18 7.86
CA GLU A 131 -5.12 -2.94 8.66
C GLU A 131 -4.17 -1.92 8.02
N LEU A 132 -4.07 -1.87 6.69
CA LEU A 132 -3.30 -0.83 5.99
C LEU A 132 -3.88 0.56 6.25
N VAL A 133 -5.20 0.69 6.18
CA VAL A 133 -5.93 1.93 6.45
C VAL A 133 -5.78 2.35 7.91
N ASP A 134 -5.98 1.43 8.86
CA ASP A 134 -5.94 1.71 10.30
C ASP A 134 -4.57 2.22 10.75
N LYS A 135 -3.48 1.65 10.24
CA LYS A 135 -2.12 2.14 10.57
C LYS A 135 -1.82 3.52 9.97
N ASN A 136 -2.64 3.99 9.03
CA ASN A 136 -2.49 5.25 8.31
C ASN A 136 -3.76 6.13 8.45
N ASP A 137 -4.55 5.92 9.51
CA ASP A 137 -5.82 6.63 9.70
C ASP A 137 -5.64 8.13 9.97
N TYR A 138 -4.44 8.56 10.38
CA TYR A 138 -4.10 9.97 10.58
C TYR A 138 -4.30 10.83 9.32
N PHE A 139 -4.25 10.25 8.12
CA PHE A 139 -4.59 10.97 6.88
C PHE A 139 -6.08 11.31 6.81
N LEU A 140 -6.94 10.46 7.39
CA LEU A 140 -8.39 10.64 7.40
C LEU A 140 -8.81 11.76 8.38
N SER A 141 -8.01 12.00 9.41
CA SER A 141 -8.26 13.07 10.40
C SER A 141 -7.53 14.39 10.10
N MET A 142 -6.63 14.40 9.12
CA MET A 142 -5.87 15.58 8.73
C MET A 142 -6.78 16.68 8.14
N ASP A 143 -6.44 17.94 8.40
CA ASP A 143 -7.19 19.08 7.87
C ASP A 143 -7.25 19.04 6.33
N LYS A 144 -8.45 19.31 5.79
CA LYS A 144 -8.73 19.21 4.35
C LYS A 144 -7.83 20.11 3.51
N THR A 145 -7.43 21.28 4.04
CA THR A 145 -6.57 22.21 3.31
C THR A 145 -5.15 21.67 3.21
N ILE A 146 -4.67 20.99 4.25
CA ILE A 146 -3.38 20.30 4.25
C ILE A 146 -3.41 19.13 3.27
N ILE A 147 -4.44 18.28 3.33
CA ILE A 147 -4.63 17.16 2.40
C ILE A 147 -4.71 17.65 0.95
N SER A 148 -5.42 18.75 0.68
CA SER A 148 -5.49 19.33 -0.67
C SER A 148 -4.11 19.68 -1.20
N LYS A 149 -3.28 20.36 -0.40
CA LYS A 149 -1.94 20.74 -0.85
C LYS A 149 -1.03 19.51 -1.02
N LEU A 150 -1.11 18.54 -0.11
CA LEU A 150 -0.38 17.27 -0.23
C LEU A 150 -0.75 16.52 -1.51
N TYR A 151 -2.05 16.49 -1.85
CA TYR A 151 -2.53 15.88 -3.07
C TYR A 151 -2.03 16.62 -4.32
N ASP A 152 -2.06 17.96 -4.32
CA ASP A 152 -1.52 18.77 -5.42
C ASP A 152 -0.03 18.50 -5.68
N ALA A 153 0.76 18.34 -4.61
CA ALA A 153 2.17 17.98 -4.70
C ALA A 153 2.38 16.55 -5.17
N LEU A 154 1.60 15.58 -4.67
CA LEU A 154 1.63 14.19 -5.14
C LEU A 154 1.31 14.10 -6.63
N GLN A 155 0.30 14.82 -7.12
CA GLN A 155 -0.01 14.88 -8.54
C GLN A 155 1.14 15.46 -9.35
N SER A 156 1.75 16.54 -8.87
CA SER A 156 2.89 17.16 -9.55
C SER A 156 4.07 16.18 -9.64
N LEU A 157 4.35 15.46 -8.55
CA LEU A 157 5.36 14.41 -8.54
C LEU A 157 5.04 13.33 -9.57
N CYS A 158 3.79 12.89 -9.67
CA CYS A 158 3.42 11.88 -10.65
C CYS A 158 3.47 12.36 -12.10
N ASN A 159 3.13 13.61 -12.36
CA ASN A 159 3.34 14.19 -13.69
C ASN A 159 4.83 14.17 -14.07
N MET A 160 5.75 14.46 -13.14
CA MET A 160 7.18 14.34 -13.41
C MET A 160 7.59 12.92 -13.82
N TYR A 161 7.16 11.92 -13.04
CA TYR A 161 7.51 10.51 -13.30
C TYR A 161 6.87 9.96 -14.57
N ASN A 162 5.70 10.47 -14.97
CA ASN A 162 5.02 10.06 -16.20
C ASN A 162 5.72 10.62 -17.45
N GLU A 163 6.14 11.89 -17.39
CA GLU A 163 6.88 12.55 -18.47
C GLU A 163 8.31 12.02 -18.62
N PHE A 164 8.82 11.39 -17.57
CA PHE A 164 10.13 10.75 -17.59
C PHE A 164 10.12 9.47 -18.43
N ASN A 165 10.87 9.50 -19.53
CA ASN A 165 11.18 8.32 -20.34
C ASN A 165 12.69 8.09 -20.30
N ALA A 166 13.12 6.95 -19.74
CA ALA A 166 14.54 6.61 -19.63
C ALA A 166 15.21 6.37 -21.00
N ASN A 167 14.45 5.97 -22.02
CA ASN A 167 14.96 5.66 -23.35
C ASN A 167 15.11 6.91 -24.22
N GLU A 168 14.26 7.91 -23.99
CA GLU A 168 14.25 9.17 -24.74
C GLU A 168 13.87 10.32 -23.78
N PRO A 169 14.80 10.74 -22.91
CA PRO A 169 14.49 11.71 -21.88
C PRO A 169 14.35 13.11 -22.47
N ASN A 170 13.15 13.68 -22.34
CA ASN A 170 12.95 15.11 -22.56
C ASN A 170 13.35 15.87 -21.28
N CYS A 171 14.64 16.19 -21.17
CA CYS A 171 15.22 16.79 -19.98
C CYS A 171 14.67 18.20 -19.67
N ASP A 172 14.30 18.98 -20.69
CA ASP A 172 13.71 20.30 -20.52
C ASP A 172 12.31 20.19 -19.89
N LYS A 173 11.50 19.25 -20.38
CA LYS A 173 10.19 18.96 -19.78
C LYS A 173 10.32 18.39 -18.36
N CYS A 174 11.32 17.56 -18.10
CA CYS A 174 11.61 17.08 -16.75
C CYS A 174 11.97 18.22 -15.79
N LEU A 175 12.75 19.21 -16.25
CA LEU A 175 13.12 20.39 -15.48
C LEU A 175 11.92 21.30 -15.19
N GLU A 176 11.06 21.51 -16.19
CA GLU A 176 9.79 22.25 -16.03
C GLU A 176 8.93 21.59 -14.94
N LYS A 177 8.69 20.28 -15.04
CA LYS A 177 7.86 19.55 -14.05
C LYS A 177 8.50 19.46 -12.67
N ALA A 178 9.82 19.40 -12.59
CA ALA A 178 10.51 19.48 -11.31
C ALA A 178 10.35 20.86 -10.64
N THR A 179 10.41 21.94 -11.42
CA THR A 179 10.14 23.29 -10.93
C THR A 179 8.73 23.41 -10.39
N GLU A 180 7.72 22.94 -11.14
CA GLU A 180 6.32 22.92 -10.68
C GLU A 180 6.15 22.14 -9.36
N PHE A 181 6.81 20.99 -9.22
CA PHE A 181 6.76 20.21 -7.98
C PHE A 181 7.41 20.95 -6.80
N VAL A 182 8.60 21.53 -6.99
CA VAL A 182 9.30 22.23 -5.91
C VAL A 182 8.50 23.44 -5.43
N GLU A 183 7.91 24.22 -6.34
CA GLU A 183 7.04 25.34 -5.95
C GLU A 183 5.84 24.90 -5.10
N LYS A 184 5.18 23.80 -5.47
CA LYS A 184 4.08 23.23 -4.69
C LYS A 184 4.56 22.69 -3.35
N TYR A 185 5.71 22.03 -3.33
CA TYR A 185 6.30 21.49 -2.12
C TYR A 185 6.67 22.60 -1.12
N GLU A 186 7.29 23.68 -1.57
CA GLU A 186 7.69 24.80 -0.71
C GLU A 186 6.49 25.49 -0.07
N LYS A 187 5.39 25.70 -0.82
CA LYS A 187 4.12 26.22 -0.27
C LYS A 187 3.58 25.39 0.88
N ILE A 188 3.80 24.07 0.84
CA ILE A 188 3.39 23.13 1.88
C ILE A 188 4.35 23.18 3.08
N ASN A 189 5.65 23.24 2.82
CA ASN A 189 6.69 23.27 3.85
C ASN A 189 6.69 24.58 4.65
N GLU A 190 6.37 25.71 4.02
CA GLU A 190 6.43 27.03 4.65
C GLU A 190 5.17 27.40 5.46
N ASP A 191 4.03 26.77 5.17
CA ASP A 191 2.75 27.10 5.82
C ASP A 191 2.83 26.93 7.36
N PRO A 192 2.54 27.99 8.14
CA PRO A 192 2.58 27.95 9.59
C PRO A 192 1.41 27.17 10.21
N ASN A 193 0.32 26.95 9.47
CA ASN A 193 -0.82 26.15 9.93
C ASN A 193 -0.57 24.65 9.82
N ASN A 194 0.49 24.25 9.12
CA ASN A 194 0.88 22.86 9.01
C ASN A 194 1.50 22.41 10.32
N THR A 195 0.67 21.72 11.11
CA THR A 195 1.02 21.28 12.45
C THR A 195 2.27 20.42 12.42
N ASP A 196 3.12 20.60 13.44
CA ASP A 196 4.35 19.85 13.70
C ASP A 196 4.11 18.36 14.04
N SER A 197 3.02 17.78 13.55
CA SER A 197 2.74 16.36 13.72
C SER A 197 3.81 15.54 13.00
N SER A 198 4.29 14.51 13.70
CA SER A 198 5.27 13.55 13.17
C SER A 198 4.82 12.94 11.85
N SER A 199 3.53 12.61 11.73
CA SER A 199 2.95 11.98 10.54
C SER A 199 2.95 12.92 9.32
N TYR A 200 2.59 14.19 9.49
CA TYR A 200 2.66 15.17 8.40
C TYR A 200 4.11 15.37 7.91
N ARG A 201 5.06 15.51 8.85
CA ARG A 201 6.49 15.61 8.52
C ARG A 201 7.01 14.37 7.80
N GLN A 202 6.51 13.18 8.16
CA GLN A 202 6.86 11.92 7.48
C GLN A 202 6.43 11.92 6.01
N VAL A 203 5.22 12.41 5.71
CA VAL A 203 4.72 12.50 4.33
C VAL A 203 5.56 13.46 3.48
N LEU A 204 5.89 14.63 4.03
CA LEU A 204 6.79 15.58 3.37
C LEU A 204 8.17 14.99 3.12
N CYS A 205 8.65 14.19 4.07
CA CYS A 205 9.90 13.44 3.92
C CYS A 205 9.83 12.46 2.74
N THR A 206 8.74 11.68 2.64
CA THR A 206 8.55 10.75 1.52
C THR A 206 8.50 11.48 0.17
N LEU A 207 7.69 12.54 0.04
CA LEU A 207 7.61 13.33 -1.19
C LEU A 207 8.97 13.93 -1.58
N SER A 208 9.74 14.44 -0.61
CA SER A 208 11.09 14.95 -0.86
C SER A 208 12.06 13.86 -1.30
N ASN A 209 12.03 12.69 -0.67
CA ASN A 209 12.91 11.58 -1.02
C ASN A 209 12.61 11.08 -2.44
N ASP A 210 11.33 11.05 -2.81
CA ASP A 210 10.92 10.65 -4.15
C ASP A 210 11.32 11.66 -5.22
N TYR A 211 11.29 12.95 -4.89
CA TYR A 211 11.91 13.96 -5.75
C TYR A 211 13.44 13.79 -5.88
N ASP A 212 14.14 13.51 -4.78
CA ASP A 212 15.58 13.27 -4.81
C ASP A 212 15.93 12.02 -5.65
N ASN A 213 15.12 10.97 -5.56
CA ASN A 213 15.21 9.77 -6.39
C ASN A 213 14.98 10.08 -7.88
N PHE A 214 13.99 10.91 -8.19
CA PHE A 214 13.75 11.38 -9.56
C PHE A 214 14.96 12.11 -10.13
N LYS A 215 15.52 13.08 -9.38
CA LYS A 215 16.73 13.81 -9.80
C LYS A 215 17.89 12.86 -10.06
N LYS A 216 18.08 11.85 -9.21
CA LYS A 216 19.12 10.83 -9.40
C LYS A 216 18.92 10.08 -10.71
N LYS A 217 17.70 9.60 -10.99
CA LYS A 217 17.37 8.93 -12.26
C LYS A 217 17.68 9.81 -13.48
N CYS A 218 17.37 11.11 -13.41
CA CYS A 218 17.68 12.07 -14.47
C CYS A 218 19.19 12.28 -14.67
N LYS A 219 19.98 12.25 -13.59
CA LYS A 219 21.45 12.34 -13.66
C LYS A 219 22.06 11.08 -14.29
N ASP A 220 21.57 9.91 -13.92
CA ASP A 220 22.09 8.61 -14.39
C ASP A 220 21.97 8.47 -15.92
N ILE A 221 20.92 9.05 -16.52
CA ILE A 221 20.72 9.07 -17.98
C ILE A 221 21.38 10.27 -18.69
N LYS A 222 22.28 10.99 -18.01
CA LYS A 222 23.03 12.15 -18.53
C LYS A 222 22.16 13.27 -19.09
N CYS A 223 21.05 13.61 -18.44
CA CYS A 223 20.32 14.83 -18.80
C CYS A 223 21.25 16.05 -18.69
N PRO A 224 21.47 16.82 -19.77
CA PRO A 224 22.43 17.92 -19.79
C PRO A 224 22.08 19.04 -18.78
N ASN A 225 20.79 19.23 -18.49
CA ASN A 225 20.29 20.23 -17.55
C ASN A 225 20.03 19.68 -16.13
N SER A 226 20.55 18.49 -15.81
CA SER A 226 20.33 17.82 -14.51
C SER A 226 20.90 18.57 -13.29
N SER A 227 21.90 19.43 -13.51
CA SER A 227 22.47 20.33 -12.49
C SER A 227 21.56 21.52 -12.17
N SER A 228 20.64 21.89 -13.07
CA SER A 228 19.72 23.03 -12.93
C SER A 228 18.44 22.69 -12.17
N PHE A 229 18.25 21.43 -11.76
CA PHE A 229 17.05 21.01 -11.03
C PHE A 229 16.95 21.74 -9.68
N PRO A 230 15.79 22.35 -9.36
CA PRO A 230 15.62 23.05 -8.10
C PRO A 230 15.86 22.12 -6.89
N THR A 231 16.41 22.67 -5.81
CA THR A 231 16.58 21.97 -4.55
C THR A 231 15.43 22.29 -3.61
N ILE A 232 15.10 21.35 -2.75
CA ILE A 232 14.07 21.55 -1.71
C ILE A 232 14.78 21.97 -0.43
N LYS A 233 14.35 23.07 0.18
CA LYS A 233 14.80 23.47 1.51
C LYS A 233 14.18 22.55 2.57
N LYS A 234 15.00 21.72 3.23
CA LYS A 234 14.53 20.73 4.23
C LYS A 234 14.41 21.29 5.65
N ASN A 235 14.21 22.60 5.81
CA ASN A 235 14.36 23.31 7.10
C ASN A 235 13.45 22.81 8.24
N LYS A 236 12.31 22.15 7.92
CA LYS A 236 11.36 21.59 8.89
C LYS A 236 11.27 20.05 8.86
N ILE A 237 12.08 19.39 8.03
CA ILE A 237 12.07 17.94 7.87
C ILE A 237 13.15 17.34 8.78
N PRO A 238 12.85 16.27 9.54
CA PRO A 238 13.89 15.59 10.31
C PRO A 238 15.04 15.11 9.40
N VAL A 239 16.28 15.25 9.89
CA VAL A 239 17.53 14.95 9.15
C VAL A 239 17.54 13.52 8.58
N ASN A 240 16.94 12.58 9.30
CA ASN A 240 16.59 11.26 8.80
C ASN A 240 15.07 11.18 8.72
N CYS A 241 14.54 10.98 7.52
CA CYS A 241 13.19 10.45 7.39
C CYS A 241 13.13 9.15 8.18
N PRO A 242 12.23 8.99 9.15
CA PRO A 242 12.02 7.67 9.70
C PRO A 242 11.67 6.77 8.51
N GLU A 243 12.48 5.73 8.29
CA GLU A 243 11.99 4.58 7.55
C GLU A 243 10.65 4.24 8.18
N GLN A 244 9.62 3.98 7.38
CA GLN A 244 8.47 3.29 7.95
C GLN A 244 9.03 2.00 8.53
N THR A 245 9.20 1.99 9.85
CA THR A 245 9.43 0.78 10.60
C THR A 245 8.15 -0.02 10.42
N VAL A 246 8.10 -0.79 9.34
CA VAL A 246 7.70 -2.18 9.50
C VAL A 246 8.52 -2.62 10.70
N GLN A 247 7.87 -2.90 11.83
CA GLN A 247 8.55 -3.38 13.02
C GLN A 247 9.22 -4.72 12.69
N THR A 248 10.37 -4.69 12.03
CA THR A 248 11.42 -5.65 12.26
C THR A 248 11.95 -5.30 13.63
N SER A 249 11.56 -6.12 14.60
CA SER A 249 12.16 -6.18 15.93
C SER A 249 13.66 -5.90 15.85
N ASP A 250 14.07 -4.88 16.59
CA ASP A 250 15.41 -4.38 16.86
C ASP A 250 16.58 -5.31 16.49
N ILE A 251 17.38 -4.92 15.48
CA ILE A 251 18.84 -4.89 15.56
C ILE A 251 19.33 -3.66 14.76
N PRO A 252 20.13 -2.75 15.35
CA PRO A 252 20.56 -1.54 14.67
C PRO A 252 21.52 -1.86 13.52
N SER A 253 21.38 -1.04 12.48
CA SER A 253 22.16 -1.02 11.25
C SER A 253 23.67 -1.19 11.46
N SER A 254 24.22 -2.29 10.96
CA SER A 254 25.57 -2.30 10.40
C SER A 254 25.62 -3.15 9.14
N SER A 255 26.16 -2.54 8.09
CA SER A 255 26.48 -3.14 6.80
C SER A 255 27.19 -4.48 6.96
N SER A 256 26.65 -5.58 6.41
CA SER A 256 27.45 -6.60 5.72
C SER A 256 26.58 -7.66 5.04
N ILE A 257 26.99 -8.03 3.84
CA ILE A 257 26.41 -9.05 2.95
C ILE A 257 26.41 -10.47 3.58
N THR A 258 26.99 -10.64 4.76
CA THR A 258 27.20 -11.90 5.46
C THR A 258 25.93 -12.49 6.12
N SER A 259 24.93 -11.67 6.46
CA SER A 259 23.72 -12.15 7.18
C SER A 259 22.72 -12.92 6.32
N LYS A 260 22.77 -12.78 4.98
CA LYS A 260 21.88 -13.52 4.08
C LYS A 260 22.17 -15.02 4.04
N LEU A 261 23.41 -15.45 4.33
CA LEU A 261 23.78 -16.87 4.33
C LEU A 261 23.23 -17.61 5.57
N PHE A 262 23.11 -16.91 6.71
CA PHE A 262 22.61 -17.49 7.96
C PHE A 262 21.09 -17.68 7.97
N ILE A 263 20.33 -16.75 7.37
CA ILE A 263 18.87 -16.86 7.27
C ILE A 263 18.48 -18.10 6.46
N VAL A 264 19.20 -18.39 5.37
CA VAL A 264 18.95 -19.56 4.54
C VAL A 264 19.22 -20.86 5.31
N LEU A 265 20.30 -20.94 6.11
CA LEU A 265 20.57 -22.12 6.94
C LEU A 265 19.52 -22.35 8.05
N SER A 266 19.03 -21.29 8.71
CA SER A 266 18.02 -21.41 9.78
C SER A 266 16.66 -21.89 9.26
N ILE A 267 16.26 -21.50 8.05
CA ILE A 267 15.00 -21.94 7.43
C ILE A 267 15.05 -23.45 7.12
N PHE A 268 16.18 -23.96 6.60
CA PHE A 268 16.34 -25.40 6.36
C PHE A 268 16.40 -26.21 7.66
N GLY A 269 17.01 -25.67 8.72
CA GLY A 269 17.01 -26.29 10.05
C GLY A 269 15.61 -26.40 10.66
N ALA A 270 14.81 -25.33 10.58
CA ALA A 270 13.44 -25.33 11.08
C ALA A 270 12.53 -26.29 10.30
N ILE A 271 12.62 -26.29 8.97
CA ILE A 271 11.84 -27.20 8.11
C ILE A 271 12.19 -28.66 8.42
N ALA A 272 13.48 -28.99 8.57
CA ALA A 272 13.92 -30.34 8.94
C ALA A 272 13.43 -30.75 10.35
N PHE A 273 13.41 -29.81 11.31
CA PHE A 273 12.92 -30.07 12.68
C PHE A 273 11.41 -30.33 12.71
N PHE A 274 10.59 -29.53 12.00
CA PHE A 274 9.14 -29.72 11.91
C PHE A 274 8.77 -30.97 11.11
N LEU A 275 9.50 -31.30 10.04
CA LEU A 275 9.34 -32.56 9.31
C LEU A 275 9.73 -33.76 10.18
N GLY A 276 10.78 -33.65 10.99
CA GLY A 276 11.17 -34.68 11.95
C GLY A 276 10.11 -34.95 13.03
N ILE A 277 9.48 -33.90 13.56
CA ILE A 277 8.41 -34.03 14.57
C ILE A 277 7.14 -34.64 13.95
N SER A 278 6.71 -34.14 12.79
CA SER A 278 5.52 -34.66 12.09
C SER A 278 5.70 -36.11 11.64
N TYR A 279 6.89 -36.49 11.17
CA TYR A 279 7.21 -37.89 10.82
C TYR A 279 7.12 -38.82 12.04
N LYS A 280 7.65 -38.40 13.20
CA LYS A 280 7.60 -39.19 14.45
C LYS A 280 6.17 -39.38 14.96
N TYR A 281 5.34 -38.34 14.91
CA TYR A 281 3.92 -38.42 15.29
C TYR A 281 3.08 -39.26 14.31
N SER A 282 3.35 -39.16 13.01
CA SER A 282 2.68 -39.98 11.98
C SER A 282 2.98 -41.47 12.16
N LEU A 283 4.26 -41.84 12.33
CA LEU A 283 4.67 -43.24 12.53
C LEU A 283 4.02 -43.86 13.78
N PHE A 284 3.88 -43.07 14.86
CA PHE A 284 3.22 -43.49 16.10
C PHE A 284 1.71 -43.68 15.90
N GLY A 285 1.06 -42.81 15.12
CA GLY A 285 -0.34 -42.93 14.74
C GLY A 285 -0.64 -44.19 13.91
N PHE A 286 0.21 -44.51 12.93
CA PHE A 286 0.06 -45.71 12.10
C PHE A 286 0.22 -47.01 12.91
N ARG A 287 1.20 -47.08 13.83
CA ARG A 287 1.35 -48.25 14.73
C ARG A 287 0.11 -48.48 15.60
N LYS A 288 -0.48 -47.41 16.16
CA LYS A 288 -1.67 -47.50 17.02
C LYS A 288 -2.92 -47.93 16.23
N ARG A 289 -3.06 -47.50 14.98
CA ARG A 289 -4.13 -47.97 14.08
C ARG A 289 -3.99 -49.45 13.73
N PHE A 290 -2.77 -49.90 13.40
CA PHE A 290 -2.52 -51.30 13.05
C PHE A 290 -2.82 -52.26 14.22
N GLN A 291 -2.40 -51.92 15.44
CA GLN A 291 -2.71 -52.73 16.62
C GLN A 291 -4.22 -52.81 16.91
N LYS A 292 -4.96 -51.69 16.78
CA LYS A 292 -6.43 -51.69 16.91
C LYS A 292 -7.11 -52.56 15.86
N GLN A 293 -6.61 -52.57 14.63
CA GLN A 293 -7.16 -53.40 13.56
C GLN A 293 -6.90 -54.90 13.81
N LYS A 294 -5.68 -55.26 14.27
CA LYS A 294 -5.34 -56.63 14.66
C LYS A 294 -6.19 -57.15 15.83
N LEU A 295 -6.51 -56.30 16.81
CA LEU A 295 -7.41 -56.67 17.92
C LEU A 295 -8.85 -56.91 17.44
N ARG A 296 -9.37 -56.06 16.55
CA ARG A 296 -10.71 -56.21 15.96
C ARG A 296 -10.85 -57.50 15.14
N GLU A 297 -9.83 -57.85 14.36
CA GLU A 297 -9.77 -59.11 13.61
C GLU A 297 -9.77 -60.33 14.55
N LYS A 298 -8.99 -60.31 15.63
CA LYS A 298 -8.99 -61.38 16.64
C LYS A 298 -10.37 -61.58 17.30
N LEU A 299 -11.03 -60.49 17.69
CA LEU A 299 -12.38 -60.54 18.26
C LEU A 299 -13.41 -61.11 17.28
N LYS A 300 -13.34 -60.74 15.99
CA LYS A 300 -14.21 -61.31 14.94
C LYS A 300 -14.00 -62.81 14.78
N ASN A 301 -12.75 -63.29 14.81
CA ASN A 301 -12.44 -64.71 14.67
C ASN A 301 -12.89 -65.54 15.87
N ILE A 302 -12.77 -65.00 17.10
CA ILE A 302 -13.32 -65.64 18.31
C ILE A 302 -14.85 -65.74 18.21
N LYS A 303 -15.53 -64.65 17.83
CA LYS A 303 -16.98 -64.64 17.66
C LYS A 303 -17.46 -65.65 16.60
N LYS A 304 -16.71 -65.82 15.51
CA LYS A 304 -17.01 -66.85 14.49
C LYS A 304 -16.88 -68.27 15.02
N ARG A 305 -15.95 -68.54 15.94
CA ARG A 305 -15.75 -69.87 16.55
C ARG A 305 -16.76 -70.21 17.65
N MET A 306 -17.40 -69.20 18.25
CA MET A 306 -18.44 -69.40 19.26
C MET A 306 -19.84 -69.63 18.67
N ASN A 307 -20.04 -69.26 17.40
CA ASN A 307 -21.30 -69.41 16.68
C ASN A 307 -21.36 -70.71 15.84
N HIS A 308 -20.41 -71.62 16.06
CA HIS A 308 -20.29 -72.92 15.42
C HIS A 308 -20.12 -73.98 16.51
#